data_AF-A0A938S968-F1
#
_entry.id   AF-A0A938S968-F1
#
_cell.length_a   1.000
_cell.length_b   1.000
_cell.length_c   1.000
_cell.angle_alpha   90.00
_cell.angle_beta   90.00
_cell.angle_gamma   90.00
#
_symmetry.space_group_name_H-M   'P 1'
#
loop_
_entity.id
_entity.type
_entity.pdbx_description
1 polymer ?
#
loop_
_entity_poly.entity_id
_entity_poly.type
_entity_poly.pdbx_seq_one_letter_code
_entity_poly.pdbx_strand_id
1 'polypeptide(L)'
;MMTILCLVAVGFIGCVPARQDASRTSSEQKVVAANDAIRLARQACEGKVDVPSHVQAIVTETNGHLVVVFPQPLQPDVLHGDYYARVTIERATGRIVEILASP
;
A
#
# COMPACT_ATOMS: atom_id res chain seq x y z
N MET A 1 21.88 59.53 -47.00
CA MET A 1 21.83 58.77 -48.26
C MET A 1 22.66 57.49 -48.08
N MET A 2 22.02 56.39 -47.72
CA MET A 2 22.41 55.00 -47.99
C MET A 2 21.33 54.08 -47.42
N THR A 3 20.42 53.73 -48.31
CA THR A 3 19.43 52.65 -48.21
C THR A 3 20.14 51.31 -48.19
N ILE A 4 19.92 50.50 -47.15
CA ILE A 4 20.15 49.05 -47.23
C ILE A 4 18.86 48.34 -46.83
N LEU A 5 18.25 47.83 -47.89
CA LEU A 5 17.15 46.91 -48.01
C LEU A 5 17.68 45.49 -47.72
N CYS A 6 17.03 44.73 -46.85
CA CYS A 6 17.04 43.26 -46.76
C CYS A 6 16.26 42.89 -45.48
N LEU A 7 15.44 41.85 -45.39
CA LEU A 7 14.83 40.93 -46.34
C LEU A 7 13.74 40.23 -45.49
N VAL A 8 12.59 39.96 -46.09
CA VAL A 8 11.46 39.28 -45.44
C VAL A 8 11.78 37.79 -45.23
N ALA A 9 11.48 37.27 -44.03
CA ALA A 9 11.17 35.86 -43.76
C ALA A 9 10.01 35.85 -42.75
N VAL A 10 8.75 35.72 -43.18
CA VAL A 10 8.01 34.44 -43.29
C VAL A 10 8.45 33.50 -42.15
N GLY A 11 7.74 33.37 -41.02
CA GLY A 11 6.32 33.08 -40.89
C GLY A 11 6.14 31.58 -40.67
N PHE A 12 6.12 31.13 -39.41
CA PHE A 12 5.44 29.89 -39.01
C PHE A 12 4.99 30.02 -37.54
N ILE A 13 3.74 30.44 -37.38
CA ILE A 13 2.95 30.26 -36.17
C ILE A 13 2.67 28.76 -36.08
N GLY A 14 3.57 28.03 -35.41
CA GLY A 14 3.30 26.69 -34.96
C GLY A 14 2.42 26.75 -33.72
N CYS A 15 1.10 26.74 -33.90
CA CYS A 15 0.16 26.38 -32.85
C CYS A 15 0.51 24.96 -32.37
N VAL A 16 1.16 24.85 -31.22
CA VAL A 16 1.24 23.57 -30.50
C VAL A 16 -0.14 23.30 -29.93
N PRO A 17 -0.86 22.23 -30.34
CA PRO A 17 -2.05 21.83 -29.62
C PRO A 17 -1.60 21.26 -28.26
N ALA A 18 -1.91 21.97 -27.19
CA ALA A 18 -1.89 21.43 -25.83
C ALA A 18 -2.97 20.34 -25.73
N ARG A 19 -2.63 19.14 -26.21
CA ARG A 19 -3.41 17.94 -26.06
C ARG A 19 -2.74 17.08 -24.99
N GLN A 20 -3.15 17.29 -23.75
CA GLN A 20 -3.15 16.21 -22.77
C GLN A 20 -4.59 16.03 -22.32
N ASP A 21 -5.25 15.18 -23.10
CA ASP A 21 -6.37 14.37 -22.69
C ASP A 21 -6.09 13.74 -21.31
N ALA A 22 -7.10 13.82 -20.46
CA ALA A 22 -7.53 12.78 -19.55
C ALA A 22 -6.44 11.83 -19.00
N SER A 23 -6.10 12.03 -17.74
CA SER A 23 -5.99 10.88 -16.83
C SER A 23 -6.79 11.17 -15.57
N ARG A 24 -8.07 10.75 -15.62
CA ARG A 24 -8.72 10.23 -14.43
C ARG A 24 -7.84 9.08 -13.93
N THR A 25 -6.98 9.33 -12.97
CA THR A 25 -6.77 8.35 -11.91
C THR A 25 -8.00 8.52 -11.02
N SER A 26 -9.18 8.01 -11.42
CA SER A 26 -9.55 6.62 -11.13
C SER A 26 -8.76 6.13 -9.92
N SER A 27 -9.09 6.71 -8.78
CA SER A 27 -8.92 6.10 -7.48
C SER A 27 -9.70 4.77 -7.50
N GLU A 28 -9.19 3.78 -8.22
CA GLU A 28 -9.37 2.40 -7.80
C GLU A 28 -8.67 2.33 -6.45
N GLN A 29 -9.43 2.62 -5.39
CA GLN A 29 -9.08 2.19 -4.05
C GLN A 29 -8.90 0.68 -4.17
N LYS A 30 -7.64 0.26 -4.35
CA LYS A 30 -7.28 -1.15 -4.43
C LYS A 30 -7.53 -1.72 -3.04
N VAL A 31 -8.74 -2.25 -2.86
CA VAL A 31 -9.16 -2.94 -1.64
C VAL A 31 -8.14 -4.04 -1.38
N VAL A 32 -7.61 -4.06 -0.16
CA VAL A 32 -6.58 -5.05 0.21
C VAL A 32 -7.20 -6.44 0.20
N ALA A 33 -6.57 -7.34 -0.55
CA ALA A 33 -6.91 -8.76 -0.55
C ALA A 33 -6.25 -9.49 0.63
N ALA A 34 -6.80 -10.63 1.04
CA ALA A 34 -6.28 -11.39 2.19
C ALA A 34 -4.79 -11.74 2.08
N ASN A 35 -4.33 -12.18 0.90
CA ASN A 35 -2.91 -12.50 0.67
C ASN A 35 -2.01 -11.26 0.78
N ASP A 36 -2.48 -10.11 0.28
CA ASP A 36 -1.77 -8.85 0.44
C ASP A 36 -1.71 -8.41 1.91
N ALA A 37 -2.79 -8.62 2.67
CA ALA A 37 -2.82 -8.34 4.10
C ALA A 37 -1.83 -9.19 4.88
N ILE A 38 -1.68 -10.48 4.55
CA ILE A 38 -0.66 -11.36 5.18
C ILE A 38 0.75 -10.83 4.91
N ARG A 39 1.04 -10.46 3.65
CA ARG A 39 2.34 -9.90 3.28
C ARG A 39 2.62 -8.59 4.03
N LEU A 40 1.65 -7.68 4.07
CA LEU A 40 1.76 -6.42 4.81
C LEU A 40 1.94 -6.65 6.31
N ALA A 41 1.23 -7.61 6.89
CA ALA A 41 1.34 -7.96 8.30
C ALA A 41 2.72 -8.51 8.65
N ARG A 42 3.29 -9.42 7.82
CA ARG A 42 4.66 -9.91 8.02
C ARG A 42 5.67 -8.78 7.97
N GLN A 43 5.59 -7.93 6.95
CA GLN A 43 6.47 -6.77 6.81
C GLN A 43 6.34 -5.81 7.99
N ALA A 44 5.12 -5.62 8.53
CA ALA A 44 4.89 -4.76 9.68
C ALA A 44 5.51 -5.29 10.98
N CYS A 45 5.62 -6.63 11.11
CA CYS A 45 6.24 -7.33 12.23
C CYS A 45 7.77 -7.39 12.14
N GLU A 46 8.37 -7.23 10.97
CA GLU A 46 9.83 -7.28 10.79
C GLU A 46 10.54 -6.32 11.75
N GLY A 47 11.47 -6.87 12.54
CA GLY A 47 12.24 -6.12 13.54
C GLY A 47 11.47 -5.73 14.81
N LYS A 48 10.19 -6.10 14.95
CA LYS A 48 9.35 -5.80 16.12
C LYS A 48 8.85 -7.03 16.85
N VAL A 49 8.50 -8.07 16.10
CA VAL A 49 7.96 -9.33 16.62
C VAL A 49 8.62 -10.48 15.87
N ASP A 50 9.11 -11.49 16.61
CA ASP A 50 9.62 -12.70 16.01
C ASP A 50 8.47 -13.63 15.62
N VAL A 51 8.08 -13.58 14.35
CA VAL A 51 7.05 -14.45 13.79
C VAL A 51 7.72 -15.51 12.93
N PRO A 52 7.66 -16.80 13.29
CA PRO A 52 8.29 -17.84 12.50
C PRO A 52 7.73 -17.88 11.06
N SER A 53 8.61 -18.04 10.07
CA SER A 53 8.24 -17.97 8.65
C SER A 53 7.27 -19.07 8.21
N HIS A 54 7.30 -20.22 8.89
CA HIS A 54 6.46 -21.38 8.59
C HIS A 54 5.03 -21.27 9.15
N VAL A 55 4.77 -20.32 10.06
CA VAL A 55 3.44 -20.15 10.68
C VAL A 55 2.46 -19.64 9.63
N GLN A 56 1.33 -20.33 9.46
CA GLN A 56 0.27 -19.89 8.55
C GLN A 56 -0.58 -18.81 9.23
N ALA A 57 -0.81 -17.72 8.53
CA ALA A 57 -1.65 -16.63 9.03
C ALA A 57 -3.13 -16.93 8.82
N ILE A 58 -3.95 -16.53 9.79
CA ILE A 58 -5.41 -16.52 9.69
C ILE A 58 -5.84 -15.09 9.42
N VAL A 59 -6.70 -14.88 8.41
CA VAL A 59 -7.23 -13.56 8.09
C VAL A 59 -8.72 -13.55 8.36
N THR A 60 -9.18 -12.62 9.17
CA THR A 60 -10.60 -12.37 9.42
C THR A 60 -10.93 -10.94 9.03
N GLU A 61 -12.05 -10.76 8.33
CA GLU A 61 -12.55 -9.43 8.02
C GLU A 61 -13.62 -9.01 9.02
N THR A 62 -13.50 -7.81 9.57
CA THR A 62 -14.51 -7.23 10.46
C THR A 62 -14.52 -5.70 10.38
N ASN A 63 -15.69 -5.09 10.28
CA ASN A 63 -15.86 -3.62 10.30
C ASN A 63 -14.95 -2.85 9.32
N GLY A 64 -14.70 -3.37 8.12
CA GLY A 64 -13.81 -2.73 7.14
C GLY A 64 -12.31 -2.89 7.44
N HIS A 65 -11.96 -3.74 8.40
CA HIS A 65 -10.60 -4.11 8.73
C HIS A 65 -10.31 -5.58 8.41
N LEU A 66 -9.09 -5.86 8.01
CA LEU A 66 -8.52 -7.20 7.97
C LEU A 66 -7.67 -7.40 9.22
N VAL A 67 -8.05 -8.36 10.04
CA VAL A 67 -7.30 -8.81 11.21
C VAL A 67 -6.51 -10.04 10.80
N VAL A 68 -5.19 -9.91 10.78
CA VAL A 68 -4.25 -10.98 10.46
C VAL A 68 -3.65 -11.51 11.76
N VAL A 69 -3.87 -12.79 12.05
CA VAL A 69 -3.35 -13.46 13.23
C VAL A 69 -2.30 -14.48 12.82
N PHE A 70 -1.12 -14.42 13.43
CA PHE A 70 -0.10 -15.45 13.34
C PHE A 70 -0.18 -16.31 14.61
N PRO A 71 -0.86 -17.47 14.58
CA PRO A 71 -1.14 -18.26 15.76
C PRO A 71 0.14 -18.84 16.37
N GLN A 72 0.16 -18.92 17.70
CA GLN A 72 1.20 -19.57 18.47
C GLN A 72 0.59 -20.73 19.24
N PRO A 73 1.19 -21.93 19.21
CA PRO A 73 0.74 -23.02 20.06
C PRO A 73 0.87 -22.62 21.53
N LEU A 74 -0.23 -22.68 22.26
CA LEU A 74 -0.24 -22.47 23.72
C LEU A 74 0.42 -23.65 24.40
N GLN A 75 1.40 -23.38 25.26
CA GLN A 75 1.91 -24.40 26.17
C GLN A 75 0.93 -24.55 27.35
N PRO A 76 0.76 -25.78 27.88
CA PRO A 76 0.01 -25.97 29.10
C PRO A 76 0.61 -25.11 30.21
N ASP A 77 -0.26 -24.58 31.08
CA ASP A 77 0.11 -23.78 32.25
C ASP A 77 0.77 -22.42 31.98
N VAL A 78 0.74 -21.93 30.73
CA VAL A 78 1.20 -20.58 30.40
C VAL A 78 0.04 -19.66 30.02
N LEU A 79 -0.06 -18.51 30.69
CA LEU A 79 -1.04 -17.46 30.42
C LEU A 79 -0.44 -16.43 29.46
N HIS A 80 -0.42 -16.76 28.17
CA HIS A 80 -0.01 -15.85 27.09
C HIS A 80 -1.07 -15.82 25.98
N GLY A 81 -0.94 -14.89 25.03
CA GLY A 81 -1.82 -14.85 23.86
C GLY A 81 -1.60 -16.07 22.96
N ASP A 82 -2.63 -16.59 22.33
CA ASP A 82 -2.56 -17.72 21.38
C ASP A 82 -1.99 -17.33 20.00
N TYR A 83 -1.21 -16.25 19.95
CA TYR A 83 -0.65 -15.67 18.74
C TYR A 83 0.71 -15.05 18.98
N TYR A 84 1.63 -15.20 18.03
CA TYR A 84 2.87 -14.43 17.98
C TYR A 84 2.56 -12.95 17.74
N ALA A 85 1.71 -12.68 16.74
CA ALA A 85 1.27 -11.35 16.39
C ALA A 85 -0.18 -11.32 15.90
N ARG A 86 -0.89 -10.25 16.24
CA ARG A 86 -2.17 -9.85 15.66
C ARG A 86 -2.03 -8.46 15.05
N VAL A 87 -2.26 -8.36 13.74
CA VAL A 87 -2.12 -7.11 12.99
C VAL A 87 -3.48 -6.71 12.44
N THR A 88 -3.93 -5.51 12.76
CA THR A 88 -5.18 -4.94 12.25
C THR A 88 -4.86 -3.98 11.11
N ILE A 89 -5.48 -4.20 9.95
CA ILE A 89 -5.23 -3.45 8.71
C ILE A 89 -6.53 -2.86 8.21
N GLU A 90 -6.55 -1.58 7.86
CA GLU A 90 -7.68 -0.94 7.20
C GLU A 90 -7.81 -1.46 5.76
N ARG A 91 -8.93 -2.12 5.43
CA ARG A 91 -9.09 -2.84 4.15
C ARG A 91 -9.08 -1.89 2.94
N ALA A 92 -9.58 -0.67 3.11
CA ALA A 92 -9.71 0.30 2.04
C ALA A 92 -8.36 0.94 1.63
N THR A 93 -7.38 0.97 2.54
CA THR A 93 -6.13 1.74 2.37
C THR A 93 -4.88 0.87 2.51
N GLY A 94 -4.98 -0.29 3.17
CA GLY A 94 -3.84 -1.10 3.58
C GLY A 94 -3.05 -0.53 4.74
N ARG A 95 -3.56 0.52 5.39
CA ARG A 95 -2.90 1.13 6.55
C ARG A 95 -2.93 0.17 7.74
N ILE A 96 -1.77 -0.03 8.35
CA ILE A 96 -1.66 -0.76 9.62
C ILE A 96 -2.25 0.13 10.72
N VAL A 97 -3.31 -0.36 11.36
CA VAL A 97 -4.00 0.33 12.45
C VAL A 97 -3.36 -0.05 13.79
N GLU A 98 -3.05 -1.34 13.96
CA GLU A 98 -2.56 -1.87 15.22
C GLU A 98 -1.69 -3.12 14.99
N ILE A 99 -0.69 -3.30 15.86
CA ILE A 99 0.12 -4.52 15.95
C ILE A 99 0.17 -4.89 17.44
N LEU A 100 -0.34 -6.08 17.78
CA LEU A 100 -0.24 -6.66 19.11
C LEU A 100 0.67 -7.88 19.04
N ALA A 101 1.58 -7.99 20.00
CA ALA A 101 2.47 -9.13 20.16
C ALA A 101 2.17 -9.81 21.49
N SER A 102 2.21 -11.14 21.52
CA SER A 102 2.29 -11.86 22.78
C SER A 102 3.75 -11.95 23.23
N PRO A 103 4.05 -11.72 24.52
CA PRO A 103 5.36 -12.01 25.08
C PRO A 103 5.68 -13.51 25.08
#